data_AF-A0A7S3AP25-F1
#
_entry.id   AF-A0A7S3AP25-F1
#
_cell.length_a   1.000
_cell.length_b   1.000
_cell.length_c   1.000
_cell.angle_alpha   90.00
_cell.angle_beta   90.00
_cell.angle_gamma   90.00
#
_symmetry.space_group_name_H-M   'P 1'
#
loop_
_entity.id
_entity.type
_entity.pdbx_description
1 polymer ?
#
loop_
_entity_poly.entity_id
_entity_poly.type
_entity_poly.pdbx_seq_one_letter_code
_entity_poly.pdbx_strand_id
1 'polypeptide(L)'
;AASPSGEDQGSATRGSKAGGTGRETGEERCAKYAVWKAEYDRHYAHEEGKAGGTFFDDFLPTALESFGVLEKLRRHLHAVGGETGRAREAIERKATTTYRTLSREVHPDKIPKGCAAQMEGMMREIFDRAEAMKHCIAKP
;
A
#
# COMPACT_ATOMS: atom_id res chain seq x y z
N ALA A 1 -26.88 62.35 14.52
CA ALA A 1 -27.98 61.41 14.80
C ALA A 1 -27.94 60.31 13.74
N ALA A 2 -28.05 59.06 14.20
CA ALA A 2 -28.54 57.85 13.54
C ALA A 2 -28.02 57.43 12.14
N SER A 3 -27.28 56.30 12.12
CA SER A 3 -27.41 55.21 11.12
C SER A 3 -28.84 54.61 11.18
N PRO A 4 -29.35 53.74 10.26
CA PRO A 4 -28.65 52.76 9.41
C PRO A 4 -29.31 52.47 8.04
N SER A 5 -28.75 51.52 7.27
CA SER A 5 -29.36 50.60 6.25
C SER A 5 -28.22 50.12 5.34
N GLY A 6 -28.09 48.88 4.88
CA GLY A 6 -28.89 47.67 4.93
C GLY A 6 -28.06 46.54 4.29
N GLU A 7 -28.49 45.31 4.53
CA GLU A 7 -27.89 44.03 4.16
C GLU A 7 -27.76 43.80 2.64
N ASP A 8 -26.78 43.01 2.20
CA ASP A 8 -27.02 41.75 1.46
C ASP A 8 -25.72 40.93 1.30
N GLN A 9 -25.88 39.71 0.82
CA GLN A 9 -25.13 38.49 1.09
C GLN A 9 -23.93 38.28 0.16
N GLY A 10 -22.95 37.50 0.63
CA GLY A 10 -21.80 37.09 -0.17
C GLY A 10 -21.01 35.98 0.50
N SER A 11 -21.62 34.79 0.57
CA SER A 11 -20.97 33.52 0.88
C SER A 11 -19.64 33.33 0.15
N ALA A 12 -18.58 33.08 0.92
CA ALA A 12 -17.47 32.24 0.49
C ALA A 12 -17.00 31.40 1.69
N THR A 13 -17.74 30.31 1.88
CA THR A 13 -17.25 28.99 2.28
C THR A 13 -16.08 28.94 3.26
N ARG A 14 -16.47 28.65 4.50
CA ARG A 14 -15.89 27.63 5.39
C ARG A 14 -14.68 26.87 4.83
N GLY A 15 -13.65 26.84 5.66
CA GLY A 15 -12.54 25.93 5.52
C GLY A 15 -12.95 24.49 5.25
N SER A 16 -12.08 23.81 4.53
CA SER A 16 -11.99 22.35 4.52
C SER A 16 -10.51 22.00 4.57
N LYS A 17 -9.88 22.29 5.71
CA LYS A 17 -8.70 21.56 6.16
C LYS A 17 -9.22 20.38 6.99
N ALA A 18 -9.87 19.45 6.31
CA ALA A 18 -10.23 18.12 6.80
C ALA A 18 -9.46 17.11 5.93
N GLY A 19 -8.82 16.06 6.44
CA GLY A 19 -8.85 15.55 7.80
C GLY A 19 -7.49 15.03 8.21
N GLY A 20 -7.25 15.07 9.52
CA GLY A 20 -6.48 13.99 10.12
C GLY A 20 -7.21 12.71 9.74
N THR A 21 -6.56 11.85 8.97
CA THR A 21 -7.06 10.53 8.64
C THR A 21 -7.34 9.83 9.97
N GLY A 22 -8.62 9.65 10.28
CA GLY A 22 -9.02 8.74 11.35
C GLY A 22 -8.32 7.41 11.12
N ARG A 23 -7.87 6.75 12.20
CA ARG A 23 -7.35 5.39 12.07
C ARG A 23 -8.43 4.54 11.40
N GLU A 24 -8.11 3.98 10.23
CA GLU A 24 -8.97 3.05 9.50
C GLU A 24 -9.49 1.98 10.48
N THR A 25 -10.80 1.82 10.52
CA THR A 25 -11.47 0.85 11.38
C THR A 25 -11.20 -0.58 10.92
N GLY A 26 -11.46 -1.56 11.79
CA GLY A 26 -11.33 -2.97 11.42
C GLY A 26 -12.25 -3.38 10.27
N GLU A 27 -13.44 -2.79 10.19
CA GLU A 27 -14.44 -3.06 9.14
C GLU A 27 -13.99 -2.50 7.78
N GLU A 28 -13.52 -1.24 7.74
CA GLU A 28 -12.95 -0.63 6.53
C GLU A 28 -11.76 -1.44 6.00
N ARG A 29 -10.88 -1.90 6.90
CA ARG A 29 -9.76 -2.77 6.53
C ARG A 29 -10.24 -4.10 5.94
N CYS A 30 -11.23 -4.75 6.56
CA CYS A 30 -11.78 -5.99 6.03
C CYS A 30 -12.43 -5.81 4.65
N ALA A 31 -13.16 -4.72 4.42
CA ALA A 31 -13.75 -4.40 3.12
C ALA A 31 -12.67 -4.21 2.04
N LYS A 32 -11.61 -3.46 2.36
CA LYS A 32 -10.44 -3.30 1.49
C LYS A 32 -9.79 -4.64 1.14
N TYR A 33 -9.57 -5.49 2.15
CA TYR A 33 -8.95 -6.80 1.96
C TYR A 33 -9.82 -7.76 1.16
N ALA A 34 -11.15 -7.66 1.27
CA ALA A 34 -12.07 -8.44 0.45
C ALA A 34 -11.96 -8.09 -1.05
N VAL A 35 -11.78 -6.82 -1.39
CA VAL A 35 -11.50 -6.40 -2.78
C VAL A 35 -10.19 -7.01 -3.27
N TRP A 36 -9.13 -6.92 -2.46
CA TRP A 36 -7.83 -7.52 -2.81
C TRP A 36 -7.94 -9.02 -2.98
N LYS A 37 -8.71 -9.70 -2.12
CA LYS A 37 -8.91 -11.15 -2.19
C LYS A 37 -9.67 -11.57 -3.44
N ALA A 38 -10.68 -10.82 -3.83
CA ALA A 38 -11.41 -11.09 -5.08
C ALA A 38 -10.47 -11.00 -6.29
N GLU A 39 -9.59 -9.99 -6.33
CA GLU A 39 -8.60 -9.85 -7.41
C GLU A 39 -7.53 -10.94 -7.35
N TYR A 40 -7.04 -11.26 -6.15
CA TYR A 40 -6.09 -12.34 -5.93
C TYR A 40 -6.67 -13.68 -6.42
N ASP A 41 -7.91 -14.01 -6.04
CA ASP A 41 -8.58 -15.25 -6.44
C ASP A 41 -8.85 -15.29 -7.94
N ARG A 42 -9.28 -14.17 -8.54
CA ARG A 42 -9.46 -14.05 -9.99
C ARG A 42 -8.18 -14.38 -10.74
N HIS A 43 -7.03 -13.96 -10.22
CA HIS A 43 -5.73 -14.20 -10.86
C HIS A 43 -5.16 -15.59 -10.56
N TYR A 44 -5.42 -16.15 -9.39
CA TYR A 44 -5.00 -17.51 -9.03
C TYR A 44 -5.85 -18.60 -9.68
N ALA A 45 -7.15 -18.37 -9.89
CA ALA A 45 -8.04 -19.34 -10.53
C ALA A 45 -7.74 -19.55 -12.01
N HIS A 46 -7.03 -18.63 -12.66
CA HIS A 46 -6.81 -18.62 -14.10
C HIS A 46 -5.40 -19.03 -14.54
N GLU A 47 -4.43 -19.12 -13.65
CA GLU A 47 -3.03 -19.40 -14.01
C GLU A 47 -2.50 -20.67 -13.34
N GLU A 48 -2.86 -21.84 -13.89
CA GLU A 48 -2.16 -23.10 -13.59
C GLU A 48 -0.67 -22.95 -13.96
N GLY A 49 0.18 -22.68 -12.96
CA GLY A 49 1.64 -22.63 -13.11
C GLY A 49 2.27 -21.24 -13.03
N LYS A 50 1.49 -20.16 -12.97
CA LYS A 50 1.99 -18.80 -12.69
C LYS A 50 1.21 -18.21 -11.53
N ALA A 51 1.66 -18.51 -10.33
CA ALA A 51 1.08 -18.05 -9.08
C ALA A 51 0.97 -16.50 -9.04
N GLY A 52 -0.21 -15.98 -9.39
CA GLY A 52 -0.63 -14.60 -9.16
C GLY A 52 0.09 -13.50 -9.95
N GLY A 53 0.69 -13.79 -11.11
CA GLY A 53 1.55 -12.84 -11.86
C GLY A 53 0.94 -11.44 -11.99
N THR A 54 -0.24 -11.34 -12.58
CA THR A 54 -0.96 -10.05 -12.75
C THR A 54 -1.46 -9.43 -11.44
N PHE A 55 -1.71 -10.22 -10.38
CA PHE A 55 -2.07 -9.65 -9.08
C PHE A 55 -0.88 -8.89 -8.47
N PHE A 56 0.29 -9.52 -8.45
CA PHE A 56 1.49 -8.93 -7.84
C PHE A 56 2.21 -7.93 -8.73
N ASP A 57 2.09 -8.06 -10.05
CA ASP A 57 2.80 -7.21 -11.00
C ASP A 57 1.96 -5.99 -11.46
N ASP A 58 0.62 -6.09 -11.47
CA ASP A 58 -0.27 -5.02 -11.97
C ASP A 58 -1.18 -4.44 -10.87
N PHE A 59 -1.98 -5.28 -10.22
CA PHE A 59 -3.02 -4.81 -9.30
C PHE A 59 -2.44 -4.29 -7.98
N LEU A 60 -1.68 -5.12 -7.27
CA LEU A 60 -1.20 -4.82 -5.93
C LEU A 60 -0.26 -3.61 -5.87
N PRO A 61 0.66 -3.38 -6.82
CA PRO A 61 1.48 -2.16 -6.86
C PRO A 61 0.65 -0.87 -6.94
N THR A 62 -0.54 -0.95 -7.56
CA THR A 62 -1.50 0.15 -7.67
C THR A 62 -2.36 0.29 -6.42
N ALA A 63 -2.78 -0.83 -5.83
CA ALA A 63 -3.65 -0.87 -4.65
C ALA A 63 -2.92 -0.63 -3.32
N LEU A 64 -1.62 -0.96 -3.26
CA LEU A 64 -0.77 -0.83 -2.08
C LEU A 64 0.55 -0.13 -2.45
N GLU A 65 0.59 1.19 -2.27
CA GLU A 65 1.72 2.05 -2.68
C GLU A 65 3.07 1.53 -2.17
N SER A 66 3.13 1.07 -0.92
CA SER A 66 4.39 0.56 -0.34
C SER A 66 4.90 -0.69 -1.07
N PHE A 67 4.00 -1.54 -1.59
CA PHE A 67 4.39 -2.69 -2.40
C PHE A 67 4.96 -2.21 -3.74
N GLY A 68 4.26 -1.28 -4.42
CA GLY A 68 4.72 -0.72 -5.69
C GLY A 68 6.06 0.02 -5.59
N VAL A 69 6.35 0.68 -4.47
CA VAL A 69 7.65 1.30 -4.22
C VAL A 69 8.76 0.25 -4.11
N LEU A 70 8.55 -0.85 -3.38
CA LEU A 70 9.53 -1.94 -3.30
C LEU A 70 9.79 -2.55 -4.69
N GLU A 71 8.72 -2.80 -5.43
CA GLU A 71 8.82 -3.39 -6.77
C GLU A 71 9.58 -2.46 -7.73
N LYS A 72 9.32 -1.15 -7.68
CA LYS A 72 10.05 -0.14 -8.45
C LYS A 72 11.54 -0.09 -8.08
N LEU A 73 11.89 -0.17 -6.80
CA LEU A 73 13.29 -0.20 -6.37
C LEU A 73 14.00 -1.47 -6.85
N ARG A 74 13.34 -2.63 -6.79
CA ARG A 74 13.86 -3.89 -7.33
C ARG A 74 14.10 -3.80 -8.84
N ARG A 75 13.11 -3.32 -9.59
CA ARG A 75 13.20 -3.13 -11.05
C ARG A 75 14.32 -2.15 -11.42
N HIS A 76 14.46 -1.05 -10.68
CA HIS A 76 15.55 -0.09 -10.86
C HIS A 76 16.91 -0.78 -10.74
N LEU A 77 17.16 -1.46 -9.61
CA LEU A 77 18.44 -2.15 -9.38
C LEU A 77 18.74 -3.20 -10.44
N HIS A 78 17.73 -3.97 -10.88
CA HIS A 78 17.89 -4.95 -11.95
C HIS A 78 18.24 -4.28 -13.28
N ALA A 79 17.59 -3.16 -13.62
CA ALA A 79 17.82 -2.45 -14.88
C ALA A 79 19.20 -1.80 -14.95
N VAL A 80 19.71 -1.25 -13.84
CA VAL A 80 21.02 -0.58 -13.79
C VAL A 80 22.18 -1.54 -13.47
N GLY A 81 21.90 -2.83 -13.21
CA GLY A 81 22.94 -3.80 -12.84
C GLY A 81 23.49 -3.59 -11.43
N GLY A 82 22.72 -2.95 -10.55
CA GLY A 82 23.12 -2.55 -9.21
C GLY A 82 23.47 -1.07 -9.06
N GLU A 83 23.56 -0.62 -7.81
CA GLU A 83 23.93 0.75 -7.43
C GLU A 83 25.06 0.68 -6.41
N THR A 84 25.87 1.72 -6.30
CA THR A 84 27.00 1.75 -5.34
C THR A 84 27.01 3.02 -4.49
N GLY A 85 27.81 3.01 -3.43
CA GLY A 85 28.04 4.17 -2.56
C GLY A 85 26.75 4.75 -1.95
N ARG A 86 26.64 6.08 -1.96
CA ARG A 86 25.52 6.80 -1.32
C ARG A 86 24.16 6.50 -1.96
N ALA A 87 24.12 6.28 -3.28
CA ALA A 87 22.88 5.94 -4.00
C ALA A 87 22.35 4.58 -3.53
N ARG A 88 23.24 3.60 -3.39
CA ARG A 88 22.93 2.28 -2.85
C ARG A 88 22.35 2.35 -1.43
N GLU A 89 23.04 3.04 -0.53
CA GLU A 89 22.56 3.18 0.85
C GLU A 89 21.19 3.87 0.93
N ALA A 90 20.94 4.87 0.07
CA ALA A 90 19.64 5.55 0.02
C ALA A 90 18.52 4.59 -0.42
N ILE A 91 18.79 3.72 -1.40
CA ILE A 91 17.86 2.68 -1.85
C ILE A 91 17.57 1.66 -0.73
N GLU A 92 18.60 1.17 -0.04
CA GLU A 92 18.44 0.21 1.05
C GLU A 92 17.65 0.78 2.24
N ARG A 93 17.95 2.03 2.62
CA ARG A 93 17.19 2.75 3.66
C ARG A 93 15.73 2.94 3.26
N LYS A 94 15.48 3.30 1.99
CA LYS A 94 14.13 3.47 1.45
C LYS A 94 13.38 2.13 1.47
N ALA A 95 13.96 1.06 0.93
CA ALA A 95 13.36 -0.27 0.94
C ALA A 95 13.04 -0.77 2.35
N THR A 96 13.96 -0.59 3.30
CA THR A 96 13.73 -0.97 4.71
C THR A 96 12.57 -0.20 5.33
N THR A 97 12.48 1.11 5.08
CA THR A 97 11.41 1.96 5.61
C THR A 97 10.07 1.61 4.97
N THR A 98 10.05 1.41 3.66
CA THR A 98 8.85 1.01 2.91
C THR A 98 8.35 -0.37 3.36
N TYR A 99 9.23 -1.36 3.50
CA TYR A 99 8.86 -2.68 4.03
C TYR A 99 8.28 -2.59 5.44
N ARG A 100 8.85 -1.74 6.32
CA ARG A 100 8.30 -1.53 7.66
C ARG A 100 6.88 -0.98 7.61
N THR A 101 6.59 -0.01 6.74
CA THR A 101 5.22 0.51 6.56
C THR A 101 4.29 -0.59 6.07
N LEU A 102 4.69 -1.31 5.02
CA LEU A 102 3.90 -2.41 4.45
C LEU A 102 3.61 -3.50 5.49
N SER A 103 4.62 -3.95 6.23
CA SER A 103 4.48 -5.01 7.24
C SER A 103 3.44 -4.65 8.30
N ARG A 104 3.27 -3.37 8.66
CA ARG A 104 2.24 -2.98 9.63
C ARG A 104 0.82 -3.16 9.10
N GLU A 105 0.65 -3.13 7.79
CA GLU A 105 -0.63 -3.27 7.12
C GLU A 105 -0.98 -4.73 6.82
N VAL A 106 -0.03 -5.50 6.29
CA VAL A 106 -0.29 -6.85 5.73
C VAL A 106 0.25 -8.01 6.58
N HIS A 107 0.96 -7.75 7.69
CA HIS A 107 1.43 -8.85 8.54
C HIS A 107 0.24 -9.67 9.05
N PRO A 108 0.27 -11.01 9.00
CA PRO A 108 -0.85 -11.87 9.37
C PRO A 108 -1.50 -11.53 10.72
N ASP A 109 -0.69 -11.26 11.75
CA ASP A 109 -1.15 -10.84 13.09
C ASP A 109 -1.88 -9.48 13.15
N LYS A 110 -1.83 -8.69 12.08
CA LYS A 110 -2.47 -7.37 11.99
C LYS A 110 -3.82 -7.43 11.30
N ILE A 111 -4.21 -8.56 10.72
CA ILE A 111 -5.50 -8.71 10.05
C ILE A 111 -6.63 -8.66 11.09
N PRO A 112 -7.71 -7.88 10.88
CA PRO A 112 -8.83 -7.86 11.80
C PRO A 112 -9.48 -9.25 11.93
N LYS A 113 -9.82 -9.66 13.16
CA LYS A 113 -10.35 -10.99 13.48
C LYS A 113 -11.58 -11.38 12.64
N GLY A 114 -12.43 -10.41 12.27
CA GLY A 114 -13.64 -10.64 11.50
C GLY A 114 -13.41 -11.15 10.06
N CYS A 115 -12.21 -10.98 9.50
CA CYS A 115 -11.88 -11.42 8.15
C CYS A 115 -10.57 -12.21 8.06
N ALA A 116 -9.87 -12.46 9.17
CA ALA A 116 -8.54 -13.09 9.18
C ALA A 116 -8.51 -14.43 8.44
N ALA A 117 -9.45 -15.35 8.73
CA ALA A 117 -9.47 -16.70 8.15
C ALA A 117 -9.58 -16.70 6.61
N GLN A 118 -10.27 -15.71 6.03
CA GLN A 118 -10.42 -15.60 4.58
C GLN A 118 -9.23 -14.94 3.90
N MET A 119 -8.52 -14.07 4.61
CA MET A 119 -7.48 -13.21 4.03
C MET A 119 -6.06 -13.69 4.34
N GLU A 120 -5.87 -14.58 5.32
CA GLU A 120 -4.56 -14.97 5.85
C GLU A 120 -3.61 -15.47 4.75
N GLY A 121 -4.07 -16.34 3.86
CA GLY A 121 -3.23 -16.89 2.79
C GLY A 121 -2.68 -15.82 1.85
N MET A 122 -3.56 -14.94 1.35
CA MET A 122 -3.18 -13.82 0.49
C MET A 122 -2.24 -12.86 1.23
N MET A 123 -2.57 -12.49 2.46
CA MET A 123 -1.77 -11.54 3.25
C MET A 123 -0.38 -12.06 3.57
N ARG A 124 -0.27 -13.36 3.90
CA ARG A 124 1.00 -14.04 4.11
C ARG A 124 1.85 -14.00 2.84
N GLU A 125 1.27 -14.27 1.68
CA GLU A 125 2.04 -14.22 0.44
C GLU A 125 2.49 -12.79 0.08
N ILE A 126 1.63 -11.79 0.27
CA ILE A 126 2.01 -10.38 0.10
C ILE A 126 3.20 -10.04 1.01
N PHE A 127 3.11 -10.45 2.28
CA PHE A 127 4.16 -10.22 3.27
C PHE A 127 5.48 -10.89 2.87
N ASP A 128 5.44 -12.19 2.54
CA ASP A 128 6.62 -12.98 2.17
C ASP A 128 7.30 -12.43 0.91
N ARG A 129 6.51 -12.05 -0.12
CA ARG A 129 7.04 -11.43 -1.34
C ARG A 129 7.66 -10.06 -1.07
N ALA A 130 7.03 -9.23 -0.23
CA ALA A 130 7.59 -7.94 0.15
C ALA A 130 8.91 -8.09 0.93
N GLU A 131 8.99 -9.08 1.83
CA GLU A 131 10.21 -9.43 2.54
C GLU A 131 11.31 -9.89 1.58
N ALA A 132 10.99 -10.79 0.64
CA ALA A 132 11.92 -11.25 -0.39
C ALA A 132 12.43 -10.09 -1.26
N MET A 133 11.56 -9.16 -1.68
CA MET A 133 11.98 -7.96 -2.42
C MET A 133 12.92 -7.08 -1.59
N LYS A 134 12.60 -6.82 -0.33
CA LYS A 134 13.47 -6.05 0.56
C LYS A 134 14.82 -6.74 0.77
N HIS A 135 14.86 -8.07 0.86
CA HIS A 135 16.10 -8.82 0.94
C HIS A 135 16.92 -8.77 -0.35
N CYS A 136 16.29 -8.97 -1.52
CA CYS A 136 16.93 -8.82 -2.82
C CYS A 136 17.51 -7.41 -3.01
N ILE A 137 16.79 -6.37 -2.58
CA ILE A 137 17.28 -5.00 -2.61
C ILE A 137 18.45 -4.80 -1.66
N ALA A 138 18.41 -5.34 -0.44
CA ALA A 138 19.45 -5.13 0.59
C ALA A 138 20.68 -6.02 0.43
N LYS A 139 20.55 -7.18 -0.21
CA LYS A 139 21.61 -8.16 -0.45
C LYS A 139 21.54 -8.59 -1.93
N PRO A 140 22.21 -7.84 -2.82
CA PRO A 140 22.15 -8.09 -4.25
C PRO A 140 22.96 -9.33 -4.62
#